data_AF-A0A5K1C4U4-F1
#
_entry.id   AF-A0A5K1C4U4-F1
#
_cell.length_a   1.000
_cell.length_b   1.000
_cell.length_c   1.000
_cell.angle_alpha   90.00
_cell.angle_beta   90.00
_cell.angle_gamma   90.00
#
_symmetry.space_group_name_H-M   'P 1'
#
loop_
_entity.id
_entity.type
_entity.pdbx_description
1 polymer ?
#
loop_
_entity_poly.entity_id
_entity_poly.type
_entity_poly.pdbx_seq_one_letter_code
_entity_poly.pdbx_strand_id
1 'polypeptide(L)' 'CPPDNQAAAAGDQQLGELKGLEMLVLGNNSINGTLPLFLGRMQGLQDLHLGGNPLGGTLPDV' A
#
# COMPACT_ATOMS: atom_id res chain seq x y z
N CYS A 1 8.36 13.98 24.85
CA CYS A 1 8.67 13.78 23.41
C CYS A 1 8.59 12.30 23.11
N PRO A 2 7.48 11.78 22.55
CA PRO A 2 7.51 10.46 21.94
C PRO A 2 8.31 10.57 20.63
N PRO A 3 9.10 9.55 20.28
CA PRO A 3 9.83 9.55 19.02
C PRO A 3 8.81 9.61 17.88
N ASP A 4 8.95 10.65 17.09
CA ASP A 4 8.12 10.98 15.95
C ASP A 4 8.10 9.83 14.95
N ASN A 5 7.07 8.98 15.04
CA ASN A 5 6.72 8.02 14.00
C ASN A 5 6.01 8.73 12.83
N GLN A 6 6.51 9.91 12.45
CA GLN A 6 5.94 10.79 11.43
C GLN A 6 6.37 10.41 9.99
N ALA A 7 7.11 9.30 9.81
CA ALA A 7 7.49 8.83 8.47
C ALA A 7 6.40 8.00 7.75
N ALA A 8 5.33 7.57 8.44
CA ALA A 8 4.35 6.64 7.88
C ALA A 8 3.14 7.29 7.17
N ALA A 9 2.92 8.61 7.31
CA ALA A 9 1.73 9.25 6.72
C ALA A 9 1.99 9.94 5.38
N ALA A 10 3.20 10.46 5.15
CA ALA A 10 3.48 11.28 3.98
C ALA A 10 3.71 10.47 2.69
N GLY A 11 4.39 9.32 2.78
CA GLY A 11 4.64 8.45 1.61
C GLY A 11 3.39 7.76 1.07
N ASP A 12 2.50 7.36 1.98
CA ASP A 12 1.27 6.62 1.68
C ASP A 12 0.23 7.48 0.94
N GLN A 13 0.18 8.78 1.22
CA GLN A 13 -0.77 9.69 0.56
C GLN A 13 -0.41 9.95 -0.91
N GLN A 14 0.87 10.04 -1.22
CA GLN A 14 1.35 10.38 -2.57
C GLN A 14 1.17 9.21 -3.55
N LEU A 15 1.33 7.97 -3.07
CA LEU A 15 1.08 6.78 -3.88
C LEU A 15 -0.40 6.68 -4.28
N GLY A 16 -1.32 6.98 -3.36
CA GLY A 16 -2.76 7.04 -3.66
C GLY A 16 -3.18 8.11 -4.69
N GLU A 17 -2.29 9.06 -5.02
CA GLU A 17 -2.52 10.11 -6.02
C GLU A 17 -2.03 9.74 -7.42
N LEU A 18 -1.38 8.58 -7.58
CA LEU A 18 -0.93 8.04 -8.86
C LEU A 18 -2.11 7.47 -9.67
N LYS A 19 -3.00 8.36 -10.11
CA LYS A 19 -4.23 8.00 -10.85
C LYS A 19 -3.97 7.33 -12.20
N GLY A 20 -2.78 7.47 -12.76
CA GLY A 20 -2.37 6.86 -14.03
C GLY A 20 -1.57 5.57 -13.88
N LEU A 21 -1.35 5.08 -12.65
CA LEU A 21 -0.63 3.83 -12.46
C LEU A 21 -1.58 2.65 -12.70
N GLU A 22 -1.32 1.85 -13.73
CA GLU A 22 -2.16 0.72 -14.11
C GLU A 22 -1.70 -0.61 -13.49
N MET A 23 -0.40 -0.75 -13.23
CA MET A 23 0.18 -1.98 -12.70
C MET A 23 1.15 -1.70 -11.56
N LEU A 24 1.00 -2.41 -10.45
CA LEU A 24 1.87 -2.37 -9.29
C LEU A 24 2.33 -3.78 -8.92
N VAL A 25 3.63 -4.04 -9.08
CA VAL A 25 4.23 -5.35 -8.77
C VAL A 25 5.12 -5.23 -7.54
N LEU A 26 4.68 -5.87 -6.46
CA LEU A 26 5.36 -5.90 -5.17
C LEU A 26 5.57 -7.33 -4.66
N GLY A 27 5.47 -8.33 -5.54
CA GLY A 27 5.63 -9.74 -5.17
C GLY A 27 7.01 -10.08 -4.62
N ASN A 28 7.08 -11.11 -3.78
CA ASN A 28 8.30 -11.63 -3.14
C ASN A 28 9.07 -10.56 -2.36
N ASN A 29 8.37 -9.68 -1.64
CA ASN A 29 8.97 -8.73 -0.72
C ASN A 29 8.66 -9.11 0.74
N SER A 30 9.14 -8.28 1.67
CA SER A 30 8.89 -8.42 3.10
C SER A 30 7.72 -7.56 3.58
N ILE A 31 6.72 -7.32 2.72
CA ILE A 31 5.55 -6.52 3.09
C ILE A 31 4.70 -7.31 4.08
N ASN A 32 4.48 -6.75 5.26
CA ASN A 32 3.71 -7.35 6.34
C ASN A 32 2.61 -6.38 6.82
N GLY A 33 1.73 -6.86 7.69
CA GLY A 33 0.62 -6.07 8.21
C GLY A 33 -0.58 -5.97 7.27
N THR A 34 -1.38 -4.91 7.43
CA THR A 34 -2.61 -4.65 6.66
C THR A 34 -2.28 -3.90 5.36
N LEU A 35 -2.97 -4.25 4.28
CA LEU A 35 -2.86 -3.52 3.03
C LEU A 35 -3.30 -2.06 3.23
N PRO A 36 -2.53 -1.06 2.79
CA PRO A 36 -2.86 0.33 3.05
C PRO A 36 -4.05 0.81 2.23
N LEU A 37 -4.91 1.63 2.85
CA LEU A 37 -6.15 2.14 2.26
C LEU A 37 -5.94 3.00 1.00
N PHE A 38 -4.74 3.57 0.82
CA PHE A 38 -4.44 4.36 -0.37
C PHE A 38 -4.51 3.54 -1.66
N LEU A 39 -4.35 2.22 -1.62
CA LEU A 39 -4.53 1.36 -2.78
C LEU A 39 -5.94 1.47 -3.35
N GLY A 40 -6.95 1.71 -2.50
CA GLY A 40 -8.32 2.01 -2.94
C GLY A 40 -8.48 3.38 -3.59
N ARG A 41 -7.52 4.30 -3.42
CA ARG A 41 -7.50 5.63 -4.06
C ARG A 41 -6.83 5.63 -5.43
N MET A 42 -6.07 4.58 -5.77
CA MET A 42 -5.38 4.43 -7.05
C MET A 42 -6.38 4.01 -8.14
N GLN A 43 -7.17 4.97 -8.63
CA GLN A 43 -8.28 4.73 -9.57
C GLN A 43 -7.87 4.09 -10.91
N GLY A 44 -6.61 4.24 -11.33
CA GLY A 44 -6.10 3.65 -12.55
C GLY A 44 -5.57 2.23 -12.40
N LEU A 45 -5.42 1.72 -11.17
CA LEU A 45 -4.76 0.45 -10.90
C LEU A 45 -5.65 -0.71 -11.33
N GLN A 46 -5.14 -1.51 -12.27
CA GLN A 46 -5.80 -2.69 -12.84
C GLN A 46 -5.16 -3.97 -12.30
N ASP A 47 -3.82 -3.99 -12.21
CA ASP A 47 -3.05 -5.16 -11.81
C ASP A 47 -2.24 -4.90 -10.54
N LEU A 48 -2.50 -5.68 -9.48
CA LEU A 48 -1.78 -5.61 -8.21
C LEU A 48 -1.20 -6.98 -7.85
N HIS A 49 0.12 -7.10 -7.87
CA HIS A 49 0.81 -8.36 -7.54
C HIS A 49 1.47 -8.25 -6.17
N LEU A 50 0.96 -9.00 -5.20
CA LEU A 50 1.47 -9.05 -3.83
C LEU A 50 1.90 -10.46 -3.38
N GLY A 51 1.84 -11.44 -4.28
CA GLY A 51 2.19 -12.84 -3.97
C GLY A 51 3.60 -12.98 -3.39
N GLY A 52 3.76 -13.91 -2.45
CA GLY A 52 5.06 -14.15 -1.79
C GLY A 52 5.45 -13.12 -0.74
N ASN A 53 4.53 -12.25 -0.31
CA ASN A 53 4.70 -11.38 0.86
C ASN A 53 4.08 -12.03 2.12
N PRO A 54 4.68 -11.82 3.31
CA PRO A 54 4.12 -12.26 4.60
C PRO A 54 2.94 -11.38 5.05
N LEU A 55 1.93 -11.21 4.19
CA LEU A 55 0.70 -10.50 4.52
C LEU A 55 -0.08 -11.30 5.57
N GLY A 56 -0.20 -10.74 6.77
CA GLY A 56 -0.88 -11.37 7.90
C GLY A 56 -1.95 -10.50 8.56
N GLY A 57 -2.19 -9.29 8.03
CA GLY A 57 -3.25 -8.40 8.50
C GLY A 57 -4.61 -8.70 7.88
N THR A 58 -5.65 -8.06 8.40
CA THR A 58 -6.98 -8.03 7.76
C THR A 58 -6.91 -7.28 6.44
N LEU A 59 -7.69 -7.71 5.45
CA LEU A 59 -7.96 -6.87 4.29
C LEU A 59 -8.58 -5.55 4.77
N PRO A 60 -8.15 -4.40 4.25
CA PRO A 60 -8.80 -3.14 4.57
C PRO A 60 -10.26 -3.21 4.11
N ASP A 61 -11.17 -2.86 5.00
CA ASP A 61 -12.57 -2.65 4.65
C ASP A 61 -12.65 -1.40 3.77
N VAL A 62 -13.27 -1.53 2.61
CA VAL A 62 -13.31 -0.50 1.53
C VAL A 62 -14.55 0.37 1.61
#